data_AF-A0A0F9DQK2-F1
#
_entry.id   AF-A0A0F9DQK2-F1
#
_cell.length_a   1.000
_cell.length_b   1.000
_cell.length_c   1.000
_cell.angle_alpha   90.00
_cell.angle_beta   90.00
_cell.angle_gamma   90.00
#
_symmetry.space_group_name_H-M   'P 1'
#
loop_
_entity.id
_entity.type
_entity.pdbx_description
1 polymer ?
#
loop_
_entity_poly.entity_id
_entity_poly.type
_entity_poly.pdbx_seq_one_letter_code
_entity_poly.pdbx_strand_id
1 'polypeptide(L)'
;MSEAVTPLLLPTSDVPTEVVTAQTLIPFRRDDDRSKYLGYLCCGFSFEEALFVLGLNMTWLNVARQDSRFTDLELRIPELRKELSREYTELDFYRNFRMVLEKDHRVLRTSLGMDTDPETGEPAELSQYDQQYLLRLRSVYTPQQLQLLAIANAGAEGFDFSKWVYEHADVVQMSKTETLTVKKADG
;
A
#
# COMPACT_ATOMS: atom_id res chain seq x y z
N MET A 1 -13.94 36.18 -3.94
CA MET A 1 -12.78 36.02 -3.03
C MET A 1 -12.50 34.53 -2.99
N SER A 2 -11.46 34.08 -3.68
CA SER A 2 -11.13 32.65 -3.83
C SER A 2 -10.43 32.16 -2.56
N GLU A 3 -11.06 31.25 -1.82
CA GLU A 3 -10.44 30.56 -0.70
C GLU A 3 -9.35 29.63 -1.25
N ALA A 4 -8.10 29.98 -0.98
CA ALA A 4 -6.97 29.14 -1.28
C ALA A 4 -7.07 27.86 -0.44
N VAL A 5 -7.36 26.73 -1.10
CA VAL A 5 -7.25 25.39 -0.54
C VAL A 5 -5.81 25.23 -0.06
N THR A 6 -5.60 25.36 1.24
CA THR A 6 -4.30 25.16 1.86
C THR A 6 -4.03 23.66 1.73
N PRO A 7 -2.99 23.22 0.99
CA PRO A 7 -2.70 21.79 0.89
C PRO A 7 -2.43 21.29 2.30
N LEU A 8 -3.18 20.26 2.72
CA LEU A 8 -2.97 19.53 3.97
C LEU A 8 -1.52 19.03 3.98
N LEU A 9 -0.63 19.81 4.60
CA LEU A 9 0.74 19.42 4.87
C LEU A 9 0.68 18.21 5.80
N LEU A 10 0.99 17.04 5.24
CA LEU A 10 1.20 15.83 6.03
C LEU A 10 2.27 16.15 7.10
N PRO A 11 2.11 15.67 8.35
CA PRO A 11 3.10 15.89 9.38
C PRO A 11 4.44 15.33 8.92
N THR A 12 5.45 16.19 8.83
CA THR A 12 6.84 15.82 8.54
C THR A 12 7.42 15.17 9.79
N SER A 13 7.27 13.85 9.89
CA SER A 13 8.09 13.05 10.78
C SER A 13 9.54 13.16 10.33
N ASP A 14 10.45 13.65 11.20
CA ASP A 14 11.90 13.65 10.94
C ASP A 14 12.48 12.23 10.84
N VAL A 15 11.73 11.22 11.32
CA VAL A 15 12.11 9.81 11.25
C VAL A 15 11.52 9.19 9.97
N PRO A 16 12.34 8.50 9.15
CA PRO A 16 11.85 7.78 7.98
C PRO A 16 10.75 6.77 8.35
N THR A 17 9.71 6.67 7.53
CA THR A 17 8.54 5.81 7.78
C THR A 17 8.95 4.34 7.92
N GLU A 18 9.97 3.93 7.17
CA GLU A 18 10.56 2.60 7.16
C GLU A 18 11.17 2.23 8.51
N VAL A 19 11.80 3.20 9.18
CA VAL A 19 12.39 3.01 10.52
C VAL A 19 11.28 2.86 11.56
N VAL A 20 10.20 3.62 11.43
CA VAL A 20 9.03 3.51 12.33
C VAL A 20 8.34 2.16 12.16
N THR A 21 8.20 1.67 10.93
CA THR A 21 7.69 0.32 10.66
C THR A 21 8.65 -0.75 11.21
N ALA A 22 9.97 -0.59 11.06
CA ALA A 22 10.93 -1.55 11.61
C ALA A 22 10.87 -1.67 13.13
N GLN A 23 10.58 -0.56 13.82
CA GLN A 23 10.43 -0.55 15.27
C GLN A 23 9.21 -1.35 15.77
N THR A 24 8.23 -1.69 14.93
CA THR A 24 7.08 -2.51 15.35
C THR A 24 7.46 -3.98 15.55
N LEU A 25 8.49 -4.45 14.84
CA LEU A 25 9.00 -5.82 14.92
C LEU A 25 10.00 -6.02 16.06
N ILE A 26 10.46 -4.93 16.68
CA ILE A 26 11.48 -4.94 17.72
C ILE A 26 10.82 -4.93 19.10
N PRO A 27 11.16 -5.86 20.03
CA PRO A 27 10.56 -5.95 21.35
C PRO A 27 11.15 -4.93 22.34
N PHE A 28 11.34 -3.69 21.90
CA PHE A 28 11.70 -2.53 22.72
C PHE A 28 10.66 -1.42 22.51
N ARG A 29 10.52 -0.52 23.49
CA ARG A 29 9.62 0.64 23.33
C ARG A 29 10.12 1.51 22.18
N ARG A 30 9.22 2.10 21.38
CA ARG A 30 9.60 2.95 20.23
C ARG A 30 10.47 4.15 20.61
N ASP A 31 10.28 4.67 21.82
CA ASP A 31 11.07 5.79 22.34
C ASP A 31 12.48 5.40 22.81
N ASP A 32 12.74 4.09 22.98
CA ASP A 32 14.03 3.56 23.43
C ASP A 32 15.07 3.64 22.30
N ASP A 33 16.25 4.18 22.60
CA ASP A 33 17.33 4.34 21.64
C ASP A 33 17.83 2.99 21.09
N ARG A 34 17.64 1.89 21.83
CA ARG A 34 17.91 0.53 21.33
C ARG A 34 16.97 0.15 20.20
N SER A 35 15.68 0.50 20.33
CA SER A 35 14.68 0.26 19.29
C SER A 35 15.01 1.06 18.04
N LYS A 36 15.36 2.34 18.21
CA LYS A 36 15.74 3.22 17.10
C LYS A 36 16.98 2.70 16.38
N TYR A 37 18.04 2.36 17.12
CA TYR A 37 19.28 1.83 16.55
C TYR A 37 19.04 0.56 15.74
N LEU A 38 18.33 -0.42 16.30
CA LEU A 38 17.99 -1.66 15.60
C LEU A 38 17.10 -1.39 14.37
N GLY A 39 16.19 -0.42 14.46
CA GLY A 39 15.36 0.02 13.33
C GLY A 39 16.19 0.56 12.16
N TYR A 40 17.14 1.45 12.42
CA TYR A 40 18.05 1.97 11.39
C TYR A 40 18.88 0.86 10.73
N LEU A 41 19.41 -0.09 11.52
CA LEU A 41 20.13 -1.23 10.96
C LEU A 41 19.23 -2.16 10.12
N CYS A 42 17.97 -2.33 10.51
CA CYS A 42 16.98 -3.06 9.69
C CYS A 42 16.70 -2.34 8.37
N CYS A 43 16.80 -1.01 8.33
CA CYS A 43 16.72 -0.24 7.09
C CYS A 43 18.01 -0.25 6.25
N GLY A 44 19.04 -0.99 6.67
CA GLY A 44 20.28 -1.17 5.88
C GLY A 44 21.40 -0.20 6.19
N PHE A 45 21.24 0.66 7.21
CA PHE A 45 22.32 1.52 7.68
C PHE A 45 23.41 0.68 8.36
N SER A 46 24.65 1.14 8.29
CA SER A 46 25.74 0.62 9.12
C SER A 46 25.59 1.09 10.58
N PHE A 47 26.28 0.41 11.51
CA PHE A 47 26.25 0.82 12.92
C PHE A 47 26.83 2.23 13.12
N GLU A 48 27.81 2.64 12.32
CA GLU A 48 28.40 3.99 12.39
C GLU A 48 27.40 5.06 11.97
N GLU A 49 26.69 4.84 10.87
CA GLU A 49 25.66 5.77 10.40
C GLU A 49 24.48 5.83 11.36
N ALA A 50 24.05 4.68 11.91
CA ALA A 50 22.97 4.63 12.88
C ALA A 50 23.33 5.40 14.17
N LEU A 51 24.57 5.22 14.68
CA LEU A 51 25.05 5.97 15.84
C LEU A 51 25.14 7.47 15.54
N PHE A 52 25.62 7.85 14.35
CA PHE A 52 25.71 9.25 13.93
C PHE A 52 24.34 9.92 13.86
N VAL A 53 23.36 9.28 13.22
CA VAL A 53 21.98 9.81 13.09
C VAL A 53 21.30 9.94 14.44
N LEU A 54 21.54 9.00 15.36
CA LEU A 54 20.95 9.02 16.70
C LEU A 54 21.71 9.90 17.69
N GLY A 55 22.86 10.46 17.31
CA GLY A 55 23.72 11.22 18.22
C GLY A 55 24.30 10.38 19.36
N LEU A 56 24.45 9.06 19.15
CA LEU A 56 24.95 8.11 20.13
C LEU A 56 26.45 7.83 19.89
N ASN A 57 27.11 7.32 20.93
CA ASN A 57 28.54 7.02 20.89
C ASN A 57 28.82 5.51 20.99
N MET A 58 30.03 5.11 20.61
CA MET A 58 30.44 3.70 20.64
C MET A 58 30.40 3.11 22.07
N THR A 59 30.62 3.93 23.09
CA THR A 59 30.48 3.53 24.50
C THR A 59 29.06 3.10 24.84
N TRP A 60 28.04 3.80 24.33
CA TRP A 60 26.65 3.40 24.50
C TRP A 60 26.38 2.04 23.85
N LEU A 61 26.90 1.82 22.63
CA LEU A 61 26.71 0.54 21.93
C LEU A 61 27.34 -0.63 22.70
N ASN A 62 28.53 -0.42 23.26
CA ASN A 62 29.19 -1.42 24.09
C ASN A 62 28.40 -1.75 25.37
N VAL A 63 27.74 -0.76 25.97
CA VAL A 63 26.84 -0.97 27.11
C VAL A 63 25.57 -1.70 26.68
N ALA A 64 24.96 -1.30 25.55
CA ALA A 64 23.76 -1.95 25.03
C ALA A 64 23.99 -3.44 24.69
N ARG A 65 25.16 -3.79 24.16
CA ARG A 65 25.55 -5.18 23.86
C ARG A 65 25.79 -6.06 25.08
N GLN A 66 25.84 -5.49 26.30
CA GLN A 66 25.84 -6.30 27.53
C GLN A 66 24.49 -6.97 27.78
N ASP A 67 23.40 -6.42 27.22
CA ASP A 67 22.09 -7.05 27.23
C ASP A 67 22.05 -8.16 26.16
N SER A 68 21.91 -9.41 26.59
CA SER A 68 21.85 -10.56 25.69
C SER A 68 20.70 -10.46 24.68
N ARG A 69 19.56 -9.87 25.09
CA ARG A 69 18.41 -9.69 24.19
C ARG A 69 18.72 -8.75 23.05
N PHE A 70 19.47 -7.68 23.33
CA PHE A 70 19.86 -6.71 22.31
C PHE A 70 20.81 -7.33 21.29
N THR A 71 21.80 -8.08 21.78
CA THR A 71 22.79 -8.77 20.92
C THR A 71 22.14 -9.85 20.06
N ASP A 72 21.19 -10.62 20.61
CA ASP A 72 20.43 -11.60 19.84
C ASP A 72 19.62 -10.94 18.71
N LEU A 73 19.00 -9.79 18.98
CA LEU A 73 18.27 -9.03 17.96
C LEU A 73 19.20 -8.44 16.91
N GLU A 74 20.38 -7.93 17.30
CA GLU A 74 21.38 -7.40 16.38
C GLU A 74 21.88 -8.50 15.41
N LEU A 75 22.04 -9.74 15.88
CA LEU A 75 22.39 -10.89 15.04
C LEU A 75 21.26 -11.28 14.08
N ARG A 76 20.00 -11.11 14.48
CA ARG A 76 18.80 -11.46 13.69
C ARG A 76 18.37 -10.37 12.71
N ILE A 77 19.12 -9.28 12.58
CA ILE A 77 18.83 -8.20 11.63
C ILE A 77 18.61 -8.69 10.19
N PRO A 78 19.34 -9.68 9.65
CA PRO A 78 19.07 -10.19 8.31
C PRO A 78 17.68 -10.85 8.17
N GLU A 79 17.17 -11.47 9.23
CA GLU A 79 15.82 -12.05 9.26
C GLU A 79 14.78 -10.94 9.36
N LEU A 80 14.97 -10.00 10.29
CA LEU A 80 14.10 -8.84 10.47
C LEU A 80 14.00 -8.00 9.19
N ARG A 81 15.09 -7.89 8.42
CA ARG A 81 15.09 -7.23 7.10
C ARG A 81 14.17 -7.89 6.09
N LYS A 82 14.13 -9.22 6.06
CA LYS A 82 13.25 -9.97 5.15
C LYS A 82 11.80 -9.82 5.55
N GLU A 83 11.52 -9.88 6.85
CA GLU A 83 10.18 -9.68 7.40
C GLU A 83 9.69 -8.26 7.12
N LEU A 84 10.51 -7.24 7.40
CA LEU A 84 10.22 -5.85 7.08
C LEU A 84 9.93 -5.64 5.59
N SER A 85 10.74 -6.23 4.71
CA SER A 85 10.57 -6.08 3.26
C SER A 85 9.25 -6.68 2.79
N ARG A 86 8.84 -7.80 3.39
CA ARG A 86 7.53 -8.43 3.14
C ARG A 86 6.39 -7.53 3.63
N GLU A 87 6.45 -7.09 4.87
CA GLU A 87 5.42 -6.21 5.44
C GLU A 87 5.31 -4.89 4.68
N TYR A 88 6.43 -4.30 4.27
CA TYR A 88 6.44 -3.06 3.50
C TYR A 88 5.79 -3.26 2.12
N THR A 89 6.08 -4.37 1.45
CA THR A 89 5.43 -4.72 0.17
C THR A 89 3.92 -4.90 0.35
N GLU A 90 3.49 -5.55 1.43
CA GLU A 90 2.08 -5.72 1.76
C GLU A 90 1.40 -4.37 2.07
N LEU A 91 2.04 -3.51 2.87
CA LEU A 91 1.53 -2.17 3.19
C LEU A 91 1.43 -1.27 1.95
N ASP A 92 2.44 -1.27 1.08
CA ASP A 92 2.42 -0.54 -0.18
C ASP A 92 1.35 -1.09 -1.12
N PHE A 93 1.16 -2.41 -1.16
CA PHE A 93 0.06 -3.02 -1.90
C PHE A 93 -1.30 -2.52 -1.38
N TYR A 94 -1.56 -2.59 -0.07
CA TYR A 94 -2.83 -2.13 0.50
C TYR A 94 -3.05 -0.63 0.31
N ARG A 95 -1.99 0.18 0.45
CA ARG A 95 -2.05 1.62 0.18
C ARG A 95 -2.42 1.88 -1.27
N ASN A 96 -1.73 1.24 -2.21
CA ASN A 96 -2.00 1.39 -3.64
C ASN A 96 -3.40 0.89 -4.00
N PHE A 97 -3.80 -0.25 -3.44
CA PHE A 97 -5.13 -0.83 -3.61
C PHE A 97 -6.22 0.12 -3.12
N ARG A 98 -6.04 0.74 -1.94
CA ARG A 98 -6.96 1.75 -1.42
C ARG A 98 -7.05 2.97 -2.33
N MET A 99 -5.93 3.47 -2.84
CA MET A 99 -5.92 4.61 -3.77
C MET A 99 -6.66 4.29 -5.08
N VAL A 100 -6.54 3.06 -5.58
CA VAL A 100 -7.29 2.58 -6.74
C VAL A 100 -8.79 2.54 -6.41
N LEU A 101 -9.19 1.93 -5.30
CA LEU A 101 -10.60 1.87 -4.89
C LEU A 101 -11.20 3.26 -4.69
N GLU A 102 -10.44 4.20 -4.12
CA GLU A 102 -10.88 5.58 -3.95
C GLU A 102 -11.07 6.28 -5.30
N LYS A 103 -10.16 6.05 -6.25
CA LYS A 103 -10.30 6.53 -7.63
C LYS A 103 -11.52 5.92 -8.31
N ASP A 104 -11.74 4.63 -8.17
CA ASP A 104 -12.90 3.92 -8.72
C ASP A 104 -14.19 4.49 -8.15
N HIS A 105 -14.25 4.65 -6.83
CA HIS A 105 -15.39 5.25 -6.14
C HIS A 105 -15.68 6.66 -6.66
N ARG A 106 -14.65 7.51 -6.78
CA ARG A 106 -14.80 8.87 -7.30
C ARG A 106 -15.35 8.87 -8.72
N VAL A 107 -14.72 8.12 -9.63
CA VAL A 107 -15.12 8.07 -11.05
C VAL A 107 -16.54 7.51 -11.20
N LEU A 108 -16.90 6.47 -10.44
CA LEU A 108 -18.25 5.90 -10.47
C LEU A 108 -19.29 6.89 -9.94
N ARG A 109 -19.00 7.59 -8.83
CA ARG A 109 -19.90 8.59 -8.25
C ARG A 109 -20.18 9.73 -9.21
N THR A 110 -19.14 10.24 -9.87
CA THR A 110 -19.27 11.25 -10.92
C THR A 110 -20.05 10.70 -12.12
N SER A 111 -19.77 9.47 -12.56
CA SER A 111 -20.48 8.83 -13.68
C SER A 111 -21.98 8.63 -13.47
N LEU A 112 -22.39 8.44 -12.22
CA LEU A 112 -23.78 8.26 -11.82
C LEU A 112 -24.51 9.61 -11.62
N GLY A 113 -23.84 10.73 -11.86
CA GLY A 113 -24.39 12.07 -11.67
C GLY A 113 -24.65 12.41 -10.20
N MET A 114 -23.99 11.72 -9.27
CA MET A 114 -24.11 11.99 -7.83
C MET A 114 -23.24 13.19 -7.41
N ASP A 115 -22.30 13.58 -8.25
CA ASP A 115 -21.52 14.80 -8.12
C ASP A 115 -22.19 15.93 -8.89
N THR A 116 -22.28 17.10 -8.28
CA THR A 116 -22.77 18.33 -8.92
C THR A 116 -21.63 19.30 -9.07
N ASP A 117 -21.58 19.96 -10.22
CA ASP A 117 -20.64 21.05 -10.45
C ASP A 117 -21.10 22.27 -9.61
N PRO A 118 -20.23 22.80 -8.74
CA PRO A 118 -20.57 23.93 -7.87
C PRO A 118 -20.89 25.23 -8.64
N GLU A 119 -20.47 25.38 -9.90
CA GLU A 119 -20.72 26.60 -10.68
C GLU A 119 -22.02 26.53 -11.49
N THR A 120 -22.40 25.36 -11.99
CA THR A 120 -23.57 25.19 -12.88
C THR A 120 -24.76 24.52 -12.19
N GLY A 121 -24.54 23.79 -11.09
CA GLY A 121 -25.58 23.00 -10.42
C GLY A 121 -26.02 21.76 -11.23
N GLU A 122 -25.37 21.49 -12.35
CA GLU A 122 -25.61 20.32 -13.19
C GLU A 122 -24.75 19.13 -12.72
N PRO A 123 -25.08 17.89 -13.11
CA PRO A 123 -24.24 16.73 -12.83
C PRO A 123 -22.83 16.94 -13.40
N ALA A 124 -21.81 16.76 -12.57
CA ALA A 124 -20.43 16.98 -12.96
C ALA A 124 -20.04 16.03 -14.12
N GLU A 125 -19.55 16.60 -15.22
CA GLU A 125 -19.12 15.80 -16.36
C GLU A 125 -17.81 15.07 -16.07
N LEU A 126 -17.72 13.82 -16.50
CA LEU A 126 -16.47 13.08 -16.46
C LEU A 126 -15.46 13.64 -17.44
N SER A 127 -14.25 13.94 -16.95
CA SER A 127 -13.08 14.22 -17.80
C SER A 127 -12.83 13.09 -18.80
N GLN A 128 -12.31 13.41 -19.99
CA GLN A 128 -11.92 12.41 -21.00
C GLN A 128 -10.98 11.33 -20.44
N TYR A 129 -10.10 11.70 -19.51
CA TYR A 129 -9.20 10.76 -18.85
C TYR A 129 -9.96 9.77 -17.95
N ASP A 130 -10.92 10.26 -17.17
CA ASP A 130 -11.74 9.44 -16.27
C ASP A 130 -12.74 8.58 -17.05
N GLN A 131 -13.23 9.05 -18.20
CA GLN A 131 -14.03 8.24 -19.12
C GLN A 131 -13.24 7.06 -19.69
N GLN A 132 -12.00 7.30 -20.16
CA GLN A 132 -11.12 6.22 -20.62
C GLN A 132 -10.77 5.25 -19.50
N TYR A 133 -10.55 5.76 -18.30
CA TYR A 133 -10.33 4.94 -17.10
C TYR A 133 -11.55 4.05 -16.81
N LEU A 134 -12.76 4.63 -16.81
CA LEU A 134 -14.01 3.89 -16.58
C LEU A 134 -14.25 2.80 -17.62
N LEU A 135 -13.98 3.07 -18.90
CA LEU A 135 -14.11 2.07 -19.98
C LEU A 135 -13.14 0.90 -19.79
N ARG A 136 -11.90 1.17 -19.38
CA ARG A 136 -10.93 0.12 -19.04
C ARG A 136 -11.34 -0.64 -17.79
N LEU A 137 -11.76 0.07 -16.75
CA LEU A 137 -12.22 -0.51 -15.49
C LEU A 137 -13.37 -1.48 -15.71
N ARG A 138 -14.37 -1.09 -16.50
CA ARG A 138 -15.52 -1.94 -16.85
C ARG A 138 -15.11 -3.23 -17.56
N SER A 139 -14.05 -3.20 -18.37
CA SER A 139 -13.57 -4.40 -19.08
C SER A 139 -12.91 -5.43 -18.16
N VAL A 140 -12.47 -5.01 -16.97
CA VAL A 140 -11.79 -5.87 -15.99
C VAL A 140 -12.78 -6.57 -15.06
N TYR A 141 -13.99 -6.03 -14.88
CA TYR A 141 -15.04 -6.65 -14.06
C TYR A 141 -16.03 -7.42 -14.93
N THR A 142 -15.90 -8.74 -14.97
CA THR A 142 -16.98 -9.56 -15.50
C THR A 142 -18.13 -9.62 -14.50
N PRO A 143 -19.40 -9.72 -14.95
CA PRO A 143 -20.54 -9.89 -14.06
C PRO A 143 -20.39 -11.08 -13.09
N GLN A 144 -19.65 -12.11 -13.50
CA GLN A 144 -19.34 -13.28 -12.69
C GLN A 144 -18.37 -12.94 -11.53
N GLN A 145 -17.36 -12.11 -11.78
CA GLN A 145 -16.43 -11.64 -10.74
C GLN A 145 -17.11 -10.72 -9.72
N LEU A 146 -18.06 -9.89 -10.16
CA LEU A 146 -18.87 -9.05 -9.26
C LEU A 146 -19.82 -9.89 -8.40
N GLN A 147 -20.39 -10.97 -8.94
CA GLN A 147 -21.20 -11.93 -8.17
C GLN A 147 -20.35 -12.69 -7.15
N LEU A 148 -19.14 -13.11 -7.52
CA LEU A 148 -18.18 -13.73 -6.59
C LEU A 148 -17.76 -12.78 -5.46
N LEU A 149 -17.49 -11.50 -5.78
CA LEU A 149 -17.22 -10.47 -4.77
C LEU A 149 -18.43 -10.23 -3.85
N ALA A 150 -19.65 -10.22 -4.38
CA ALA A 150 -20.86 -10.08 -3.57
C ALA A 150 -21.09 -11.28 -2.64
N ILE A 151 -20.81 -12.50 -3.11
CA ILE A 151 -20.88 -13.72 -2.29
C ILE A 151 -19.78 -13.72 -1.21
N ALA A 152 -18.56 -13.32 -1.57
CA ALA A 152 -17.44 -13.19 -0.64
C ALA A 152 -17.70 -12.15 0.46
N ASN A 153 -18.39 -11.05 0.13
CA ASN A 153 -18.71 -9.99 1.08
C ASN A 153 -19.98 -10.28 1.93
N ALA A 154 -20.81 -11.24 1.51
CA ALA A 154 -21.96 -11.73 2.28
C ALA A 154 -21.57 -12.78 3.34
N GLY A 155 -20.33 -13.29 3.30
CA GLY A 155 -19.76 -14.13 4.34
C GLY A 155 -19.35 -13.31 5.55
N ALA A 156 -20.24 -13.19 6.53
CA ALA A 156 -19.89 -12.69 7.85
C ALA A 156 -18.78 -13.57 8.45
N GLU A 157 -17.66 -12.95 8.79
CA GLU A 157 -16.42 -13.51 9.38
C GLU A 157 -15.37 -14.07 8.41
N GLY A 158 -14.37 -13.23 8.11
CA GLY A 158 -12.98 -13.68 7.98
C GLY A 158 -12.54 -14.26 6.64
N PHE A 159 -13.03 -13.73 5.52
CA PHE A 159 -12.53 -14.14 4.21
C PHE A 159 -11.34 -13.28 3.75
N ASP A 160 -10.16 -13.89 3.66
CA ASP A 160 -8.97 -13.28 3.06
C ASP A 160 -8.99 -13.47 1.54
N PHE A 161 -9.45 -12.44 0.84
CA PHE A 161 -9.53 -12.42 -0.63
C PHE A 161 -8.17 -12.72 -1.30
N SER A 162 -7.07 -12.31 -0.69
CA SER A 162 -5.72 -12.54 -1.20
C SER A 162 -5.37 -14.03 -1.16
N LYS A 163 -5.75 -14.71 -0.08
CA LYS A 163 -5.57 -16.17 0.10
C LYS A 163 -6.43 -16.96 -0.88
N TRP A 164 -7.67 -16.56 -1.10
CA TRP A 164 -8.55 -17.26 -2.03
C TRP A 164 -8.13 -17.10 -3.50
N VAL A 165 -7.71 -15.90 -3.92
CA VAL A 165 -7.18 -15.65 -5.27
C VAL A 165 -5.90 -16.46 -5.52
N TYR A 166 -5.06 -16.61 -4.49
CA TYR A 166 -3.89 -17.49 -4.55
C TYR A 166 -4.28 -18.97 -4.69
N GLU A 167 -5.28 -19.43 -3.94
CA GLU A 167 -5.76 -20.82 -3.96
C GLU A 167 -6.56 -21.19 -5.22
N HIS A 168 -7.16 -20.21 -5.90
CA HIS A 168 -8.00 -20.39 -7.09
C HIS A 168 -7.45 -19.63 -8.31
N ALA A 169 -6.12 -19.57 -8.43
CA ALA A 169 -5.41 -18.90 -9.52
C ALA A 169 -5.71 -19.50 -10.91
N ASP A 170 -6.24 -20.73 -10.95
CA ASP A 170 -6.71 -21.45 -12.13
C ASP A 170 -8.08 -20.94 -12.63
N VAL A 171 -8.95 -20.49 -11.72
CA VAL A 171 -10.26 -19.87 -12.05
C VAL A 171 -10.08 -18.42 -12.50
N VAL A 172 -9.06 -17.74 -11.97
CA VAL A 172 -8.65 -16.40 -12.42
C VAL A 172 -7.75 -16.52 -13.66
N GLN A 173 -8.23 -17.20 -14.71
CA GLN A 173 -7.64 -17.03 -16.03
C GLN A 173 -7.89 -15.58 -16.45
N MET A 174 -6.85 -14.76 -16.40
CA MET A 174 -6.82 -13.48 -17.10
C MET A 174 -7.13 -13.75 -18.57
N SER A 175 -8.35 -13.47 -19.00
CA SER A 175 -8.69 -13.53 -20.41
C SER A 175 -7.89 -12.45 -21.12
N LYS A 176 -6.73 -12.82 -21.66
CA LYS A 176 -6.09 -12.05 -22.73
C LYS A 176 -7.07 -12.08 -23.89
N THR A 177 -7.87 -11.04 -24.03
CA THR A 177 -8.71 -10.85 -25.21
C THR A 177 -7.79 -10.68 -26.42
N GLU A 178 -7.58 -11.76 -27.18
CA GLU A 178 -7.06 -11.71 -28.53
C GLU A 178 -8.12 -11.10 -29.45
N THR A 179 -7.80 -9.97 -30.06
CA THR A 179 -8.59 -9.34 -31.12
C THR A 179 -8.64 -10.25 -32.34
N LEU A 180 -9.84 -10.72 -32.70
CA LEU A 180 -10.11 -11.45 -33.96
C LEU A 180 -10.47 -10.45 -35.06
N THR A 181 -9.53 -10.19 -35.97
CA THR A 181 -9.78 -9.41 -37.19
C THR A 181 -10.38 -10.33 -38.26
N VAL A 182 -11.69 -10.22 -38.50
CA VAL A 182 -12.34 -10.89 -39.63
C VAL A 182 -12.02 -10.12 -40.91
N LYS A 183 -11.21 -10.70 -41.80
CA LYS A 183 -11.11 -10.23 -43.18
C LYS A 183 -12.40 -10.62 -43.91
N LYS A 184 -13.08 -9.61 -44.46
CA LYS A 184 -14.19 -9.78 -45.38
C LYS A 184 -13.66 -10.48 -46.65
N ALA A 185 -14.20 -11.66 -46.96
CA ALA A 185 -13.99 -12.26 -48.27
C ALA A 185 -14.93 -11.54 -49.26
N ASP A 186 -14.33 -10.80 -50.18
CA ASP A 186 -15.03 -10.26 -51.35
C ASP A 186 -15.18 -11.39 -52.39
N GLY A 187 -16.40 -11.50 -52.94
CA GLY A 187 -16.70 -11.98 -54.31
C GLY A 187 -16.28 -13.39 -54.69
#